data_AF-A0A0U2YR46-F1
#
_entry.id   AF-A0A0U2YR46-F1
#
_cell.length_a   1.000
_cell.length_b   1.000
_cell.length_c   1.000
_cell.angle_alpha   90.00
_cell.angle_beta   90.00
_cell.angle_gamma   90.00
#
_symmetry.space_group_name_H-M   'P 1'
#
loop_
_entity.id
_entity.type
_entity.pdbx_description
1 polymer ?
#
loop_
_entity_poly.entity_id
_entity_poly.type
_entity_poly.pdbx_seq_one_letter_code
_entity_poly.pdbx_strand_id
1 'polypeptide(L)'
;MKRKPLVLVAVVVLVAAAAAWFFMPQENEPSTESRIVLEHTHRTFIAPSCFEESDPTNFLEESTLGHAQELNYPPHSECTEKAFESNQDSPAVRLLKELGLMEKTQTDW
;
A
#
# COMPACT_ATOMS: atom_id res chain seq x y z
N MET A 1 10.62 8.82 47.65
CA MET A 1 9.46 7.91 47.50
C MET A 1 8.37 8.36 46.50
N LYS A 2 8.42 9.58 45.93
CA LYS A 2 7.38 10.10 44.99
C LYS A 2 7.53 9.68 43.50
N ARG A 3 8.57 8.91 43.14
CA ARG A 3 8.84 8.53 41.73
C ARG A 3 7.87 7.46 41.19
N LYS A 4 7.35 6.58 42.04
CA LYS A 4 6.44 5.49 41.62
C LYS A 4 5.13 5.97 40.97
N PRO A 5 4.39 6.96 41.53
CA PRO A 5 3.19 7.47 40.87
C PRO A 5 3.52 8.24 39.59
N LEU A 6 4.66 8.94 39.52
CA LEU A 6 5.10 9.65 38.32
C LEU A 6 5.40 8.68 37.16
N VAL A 7 6.08 7.56 37.46
CA VAL A 7 6.37 6.51 36.47
C VAL A 7 5.08 5.85 35.99
N LEU A 8 4.12 5.59 36.89
CA LEU A 8 2.81 5.04 36.51
C LEU A 8 2.07 5.97 35.55
N VAL A 9 2.01 7.28 35.86
CA VAL A 9 1.37 8.27 34.98
C VAL A 9 2.06 8.32 33.62
N ALA A 10 3.39 8.33 33.59
CA ALA A 10 4.15 8.33 32.34
C ALA A 10 3.86 7.10 31.47
N VAL A 11 3.78 5.91 32.08
CA VAL A 11 3.43 4.67 31.36
C VAL A 11 2.01 4.74 30.81
N VAL A 12 1.03 5.21 31.60
CA VAL A 12 -0.36 5.34 31.13
C VAL A 12 -0.46 6.30 29.94
N VAL A 13 0.24 7.44 29.99
CA VAL A 13 0.27 8.40 28.89
C VAL A 13 0.92 7.80 27.64
N LEU A 14 2.03 7.08 27.78
CA LEU A 14 2.69 6.41 26.66
C LEU A 14 1.79 5.35 26.01
N VAL A 15 1.11 4.53 26.82
CA VAL A 15 0.17 3.51 26.32
C VAL A 15 -1.00 4.18 25.59
N ALA A 16 -1.54 5.27 26.15
CA ALA A 16 -2.62 6.02 25.50
C ALA A 16 -2.19 6.63 24.17
N ALA A 17 -0.98 7.20 24.10
CA ALA A 17 -0.44 7.76 22.86
C ALA A 17 -0.19 6.68 21.80
N ALA A 18 0.37 5.53 22.20
CA ALA A 18 0.58 4.40 21.31
C ALA A 18 -0.75 3.83 20.78
N ALA A 19 -1.76 3.71 21.64
CA ALA A 19 -3.09 3.29 21.23
C ALA A 19 -3.70 4.29 20.23
N ALA A 20 -3.63 5.60 20.52
CA ALA A 20 -4.13 6.62 19.61
C ALA A 20 -3.44 6.55 18.24
N TRP A 21 -2.12 6.39 18.21
CA TRP A 21 -1.36 6.26 16.96
C TRP A 21 -1.74 4.99 16.18
N PHE A 22 -1.92 3.87 16.88
CA PHE A 22 -2.26 2.58 16.26
C PHE A 22 -3.61 2.58 15.53
N PHE A 23 -4.56 3.41 15.96
CA PHE A 23 -5.88 3.55 15.33
C PHE A 23 -6.01 4.77 14.42
N MET A 24 -5.01 5.64 14.35
CA MET A 24 -5.05 6.83 13.50
C MET A 24 -4.85 6.45 12.03
N PRO A 25 -5.70 6.94 11.10
CA PRO A 25 -5.51 6.77 9.65
C PRO A 25 -4.14 7.33 9.21
N GLN A 26 -3.47 6.63 8.31
CA GLN A 26 -2.19 7.05 7.73
C GLN A 26 -2.26 6.94 6.22
N GLU A 27 -1.68 7.92 5.53
CA GLU A 27 -1.53 7.87 4.08
C GLU A 27 -0.49 6.80 3.74
N ASN A 28 -0.95 5.71 3.12
CA ASN A 28 -0.12 4.60 2.67
C ASN A 28 -0.04 4.66 1.15
N GLU A 29 1.18 4.69 0.64
CA GLU A 29 1.47 4.69 -0.79
C GLU A 29 1.99 3.31 -1.22
N PRO A 30 1.78 2.92 -2.49
CA PRO A 30 2.39 1.72 -3.03
C PRO A 30 3.92 1.75 -2.96
N SER A 31 4.51 0.59 -2.70
CA SER A 31 5.96 0.44 -2.73
C SER A 31 6.51 0.67 -4.13
N THR A 32 7.63 1.36 -4.25
CA THR A 32 8.38 1.48 -5.52
C THR A 32 8.84 0.13 -6.03
N GLU A 33 9.02 -0.85 -5.14
CA GLU A 33 9.42 -2.22 -5.47
C GLU A 33 8.24 -3.13 -5.81
N SER A 34 7.01 -2.62 -5.82
CA SER A 34 5.83 -3.41 -6.17
C SER A 34 5.93 -3.90 -7.61
N ARG A 35 5.69 -5.20 -7.79
CA ARG A 35 5.78 -5.87 -9.08
C ARG A 35 4.70 -5.36 -10.03
N ILE A 36 5.09 -5.02 -11.24
CA ILE A 36 4.19 -4.62 -12.34
C ILE A 36 4.61 -5.29 -13.64
N VAL A 37 3.75 -5.17 -14.65
CA VAL A 37 4.09 -5.49 -16.04
C VAL A 37 4.11 -4.20 -16.84
N LEU A 38 5.25 -3.84 -17.42
CA LEU A 38 5.35 -2.75 -18.39
C LEU A 38 4.80 -3.20 -19.74
N GLU A 39 4.03 -2.34 -20.38
CA GLU A 39 3.51 -2.49 -21.73
C GLU A 39 4.09 -1.36 -22.58
N HIS A 40 5.04 -1.69 -23.46
CA HIS A 40 5.85 -0.69 -24.15
C HIS A 40 5.19 -0.14 -25.42
N THR A 41 4.16 -0.79 -25.96
CA THR A 41 3.47 -0.30 -27.18
C THR A 41 2.70 0.98 -26.87
N HIS A 42 1.94 0.99 -25.77
CA HIS A 42 1.18 2.14 -25.28
C HIS A 42 1.94 2.94 -24.22
N ARG A 43 3.09 2.42 -23.76
CA ARG A 43 3.94 3.05 -22.73
C ARG A 43 3.21 3.21 -21.40
N THR A 44 2.62 2.12 -20.94
CA THR A 44 1.82 2.04 -19.72
C THR A 44 2.33 0.92 -18.82
N PHE A 45 1.88 0.87 -17.57
CA PHE A 45 2.09 -0.31 -16.72
C PHE A 45 0.76 -0.97 -16.34
N ILE A 46 0.81 -2.25 -16.01
CA ILE A 46 -0.33 -3.09 -15.69
C ILE A 46 -0.10 -3.73 -14.32
N ALA A 47 -1.10 -3.66 -13.46
CA ALA A 47 -1.11 -4.41 -12.20
C ALA A 47 -1.25 -5.92 -12.48
N PRO A 48 -0.46 -6.79 -11.83
CA PRO A 48 -0.54 -8.23 -12.05
C PRO A 48 -1.96 -8.81 -11.91
N SER A 49 -2.74 -8.34 -10.93
CA SER A 49 -4.14 -8.72 -10.74
C SER A 49 -5.07 -8.34 -11.90
N CYS A 50 -4.73 -7.28 -12.66
CA CYS A 50 -5.52 -6.74 -13.76
C CYS A 50 -5.09 -7.25 -15.15
N PHE A 51 -4.08 -8.13 -15.23
CA PHE A 51 -3.45 -8.48 -16.51
C PHE A 51 -4.44 -9.09 -17.52
N GLU A 52 -5.27 -10.04 -17.09
CA GLU A 52 -6.21 -10.77 -17.97
C GLU A 52 -7.28 -9.87 -18.61
N GLU A 53 -7.68 -8.80 -17.91
CA GLU A 53 -8.69 -7.85 -18.40
C GLU A 53 -8.09 -6.62 -19.10
N SER A 54 -6.75 -6.53 -19.16
CA SER A 54 -6.04 -5.38 -19.71
C SER A 54 -5.80 -5.45 -21.23
N ASP A 55 -6.08 -6.58 -21.89
CA ASP A 55 -5.82 -6.81 -23.33
C ASP A 55 -4.42 -6.30 -23.80
N PRO A 56 -3.33 -6.75 -23.15
CA PRO A 56 -2.00 -6.22 -23.40
C PRO A 56 -1.44 -6.67 -24.76
N THR A 57 -0.48 -5.92 -25.29
CA THR A 57 0.26 -6.35 -26.48
C THR A 57 1.34 -7.37 -26.13
N ASN A 58 2.10 -7.84 -27.12
CA ASN A 58 3.23 -8.75 -26.90
C ASN A 58 4.56 -8.04 -26.60
N PHE A 59 4.57 -6.71 -26.40
CA PHE A 59 5.77 -5.97 -26.03
C PHE A 59 5.78 -5.66 -24.53
N LEU A 60 6.03 -6.71 -23.73
CA LEU A 60 5.89 -6.71 -22.28
C LEU A 60 7.22 -6.92 -21.56
N GLU A 61 7.36 -6.32 -20.37
CA GLU A 61 8.48 -6.52 -19.46
C GLU A 61 7.98 -6.61 -18.00
N GLU A 62 8.48 -7.57 -17.23
CA GLU A 62 8.25 -7.58 -15.78
C GLU A 62 9.20 -6.57 -15.11
N SER A 63 8.64 -5.67 -14.30
CA SER A 63 9.42 -4.60 -13.67
C SER A 63 8.80 -4.15 -12.34
N THR A 64 9.22 -2.99 -11.85
CA THR A 64 8.73 -2.39 -10.60
C THR A 64 7.97 -1.10 -10.85
N LEU A 65 7.07 -0.74 -9.93
CA LEU A 65 6.30 0.51 -10.00
C LEU A 65 7.23 1.73 -10.05
N GLY A 66 8.33 1.72 -9.30
CA GLY A 66 9.34 2.77 -9.33
C GLY A 66 9.95 2.95 -10.72
N HIS A 67 10.24 1.85 -11.42
CA HIS A 67 10.76 1.94 -12.78
C HIS A 67 9.71 2.49 -13.77
N ALA A 68 8.44 2.12 -13.62
CA ALA A 68 7.35 2.70 -14.41
C ALA A 68 7.23 4.22 -14.20
N GLN A 69 7.39 4.69 -12.95
CA GLN A 69 7.38 6.10 -12.60
C GLN A 69 8.57 6.85 -13.22
N GLU A 70 9.78 6.29 -13.18
CA GLU A 70 10.96 6.85 -13.86
C GLU A 70 10.75 7.02 -15.37
N LEU A 71 10.08 6.04 -16.00
CA LEU A 71 9.72 6.07 -17.42
C LEU A 71 8.51 6.97 -17.73
N ASN A 72 7.82 7.49 -16.70
CA ASN A 72 6.55 8.22 -16.80
C ASN A 72 5.45 7.41 -17.51
N TYR A 73 5.38 6.11 -17.27
CA TYR A 73 4.34 5.24 -17.80
C TYR A 73 3.11 5.35 -16.90
N PRO A 74 1.94 5.80 -17.40
CA PRO A 74 0.71 5.81 -16.61
C PRO A 74 0.11 4.39 -16.49
N PRO A 75 -0.88 4.20 -15.59
CA PRO A 75 -1.66 2.97 -15.54
C PRO A 75 -2.31 2.64 -16.89
N HIS A 76 -2.33 1.36 -17.26
CA HIS A 76 -2.91 0.90 -18.51
C HIS A 76 -4.45 0.95 -18.52
N SER A 77 -5.07 0.78 -17.35
CA SER A 77 -6.52 0.68 -17.18
C SER A 77 -6.97 1.23 -15.83
N GLU A 78 -8.28 1.48 -15.70
CA GLU A 78 -8.89 1.85 -14.42
C GLU A 78 -8.67 0.80 -13.32
N CYS A 79 -8.57 -0.49 -13.69
CA CYS A 79 -8.22 -1.53 -12.72
C CYS A 79 -6.80 -1.32 -12.18
N THR A 80 -5.83 -1.06 -13.07
CA THR A 80 -4.44 -0.83 -12.64
C THR A 80 -4.32 0.43 -11.80
N GLU A 81 -5.05 1.49 -12.16
CA GLU A 81 -5.09 2.73 -11.36
C GLU A 81 -5.62 2.45 -9.94
N LYS A 82 -6.73 1.73 -9.82
CA LYS A 82 -7.31 1.34 -8.52
C LYS A 82 -6.39 0.42 -7.72
N ALA A 83 -5.75 -0.55 -8.37
CA ALA A 83 -4.83 -1.50 -7.74
C ALA A 83 -3.58 -0.82 -7.13
N PHE A 84 -3.23 0.38 -7.61
CA PHE A 84 -2.11 1.19 -7.11
C PHE A 84 -2.56 2.51 -6.47
N GLU A 85 -3.84 2.64 -6.12
CA GLU A 85 -4.35 3.83 -5.43
C GLU A 85 -3.95 3.82 -3.95
N SER A 86 -3.39 4.94 -3.48
CA SER A 86 -3.06 5.14 -2.06
C SER A 86 -4.28 4.89 -1.16
N ASN A 87 -4.07 4.44 0.08
CA ASN A 87 -5.15 4.24 1.04
C ASN A 87 -4.86 4.94 2.38
N GLN A 88 -5.89 5.00 3.23
CA GLN A 88 -5.81 5.64 4.56
C GLN A 88 -5.91 4.63 5.71
N ASP A 89 -5.49 3.38 5.49
CA ASP A 89 -5.58 2.35 6.51
C ASP A 89 -4.71 2.70 7.73
N SER A 90 -5.27 2.56 8.92
CA SER A 90 -4.50 2.65 10.16
C SER A 90 -3.67 1.36 10.37
N PRO A 91 -2.61 1.40 11.21
CA PRO A 91 -1.85 0.20 11.57
C PRO A 91 -2.73 -0.97 12.06
N ALA A 92 -3.80 -0.66 12.79
CA ALA A 92 -4.79 -1.65 13.22
C ALA A 92 -5.49 -2.34 12.04
N VAL A 93 -5.97 -1.56 11.07
CA VAL A 93 -6.67 -2.08 9.88
C VAL A 93 -5.73 -2.94 9.04
N ARG A 94 -4.49 -2.48 8.82
CA ARG A 94 -3.46 -3.24 8.09
C ARG A 94 -3.20 -4.60 8.73
N LEU A 95 -3.07 -4.65 10.05
CA LEU A 95 -2.91 -5.90 10.78
C LEU A 95 -4.11 -6.85 10.58
N LEU A 96 -5.34 -6.34 10.64
CA LEU A 96 -6.53 -7.16 10.41
C LEU A 96 -6.61 -7.72 8.99
N LYS A 97 -6.23 -6.92 7.99
CA LYS A 97 -6.12 -7.36 6.58
C LYS A 97 -5.05 -8.43 6.41
N GLU A 98 -3.88 -8.30 7.04
CA GLU A 98 -2.82 -9.32 7.01
C GLU A 98 -3.23 -10.63 7.69
N LEU A 99 -4.03 -10.55 8.76
CA LEU A 99 -4.57 -11.74 9.43
C LEU A 99 -5.76 -12.37 8.70
N GLY A 100 -6.21 -11.80 7.57
CA GLY A 100 -7.36 -12.27 6.81
C GLY A 100 -8.71 -12.06 7.54
N LEU A 101 -8.73 -11.21 8.57
CA LEU A 101 -9.94 -10.85 9.30
C LEU A 101 -10.73 -9.72 8.61
N MET A 102 -10.15 -9.13 7.58
CA MET A 102 -10.73 -8.12 6.71
C MET A 102 -10.22 -8.31 5.28
N GLU A 103 -11.02 -7.94 4.29
CA GLU A 103 -10.66 -8.03 2.88
C GLU A 103 -9.50 -7.08 2.51
N LYS A 104 -8.54 -7.60 1.73
CA LYS A 104 -7.47 -6.78 1.16
C LYS A 104 -8.01 -6.03 -0.05
N THR A 105 -8.02 -4.71 0.04
CA THR A 105 -8.41 -3.84 -1.06
C THR A 105 -7.30 -3.68 -2.09
N GLN A 106 -6.04 -3.76 -1.66
CA GLN A 106 -4.85 -3.72 -2.50
C GLN A 106 -4.10 -5.03 -2.35
N THR A 107 -3.99 -5.79 -3.45
CA THR A 107 -3.35 -7.11 -3.47
C THR A 107 -1.98 -7.11 -4.14
N ASP A 108 -1.69 -6.07 -4.91
CA ASP A 108 -0.46 -5.95 -5.70
C ASP A 108 0.67 -5.20 -4.96
N TRP A 109 0.39 -4.69 -3.75
CA TRP A 109 1.36 -4.01 -2.89
C TRP A 109 0.97 -4.02 -1.40
#